data_AF-X1V597-F1
#
_entry.id   AF-X1V597-F1
#
_cell.length_a   1.000
_cell.length_b   1.000
_cell.length_c   1.000
_cell.angle_alpha   90.00
_cell.angle_beta   90.00
_cell.angle_gamma   90.00
#
_symmetry.space_group_name_H-M   'P 1'
#
loop_
_entity.id
_entity.type
_entity.pdbx_description
1 polymer ?
#
loop_
_entity_poly.entity_id
_entity_poly.type
_entity_poly.pdbx_seq_one_letter_code
_entity_poly.pdbx_strand_id
1 'polypeptide(L)'
;IGIPEEWTRKVLKAINDWDNRYDRFYLLTKQPQNLIKWSPFPPNCWVGVTATDSYMFSNAMFYLRQIEASVKYLSLEPLMEGILPRYIGGIEGINWVIIGAMTCSGGDLAKSSSQFSELTPKPFGNRYVMLPKIEWVEEIVRAADKAGIPVFLKNNLKPLLQQNKYNIYSFPEWAGTQFASTGDCSLAPVNPHPNEAMRKLTQEMPE
;
A
#
# COMPACT_ATOMS: atom_id res chain seq x y z
N ILE A 1 23.85 0.06 3.36
CA ILE A 1 23.98 -1.26 4.05
C ILE A 1 22.60 -1.89 4.06
N GLY A 2 22.47 -3.08 3.48
CA GLY A 2 21.22 -3.84 3.44
C GLY A 2 21.15 -4.86 4.58
N ILE A 3 20.00 -5.51 4.71
CA ILE A 3 19.82 -6.65 5.61
C ILE A 3 20.73 -7.81 5.14
N PRO A 4 21.51 -8.46 6.04
CA PRO A 4 22.33 -9.61 5.67
C PRO A 4 21.51 -10.71 4.98
N GLU A 5 22.04 -11.29 3.89
CA GLU A 5 21.31 -12.28 3.10
C GLU A 5 20.93 -13.53 3.89
N GLU A 6 21.79 -13.96 4.81
CA GLU A 6 21.50 -15.10 5.68
C GLU A 6 20.25 -14.86 6.52
N TRP A 7 20.05 -13.64 7.01
CA TRP A 7 18.87 -13.29 7.78
C TRP A 7 17.61 -13.33 6.91
N THR A 8 17.66 -12.75 5.71
CA THR A 8 16.54 -12.80 4.76
C THR A 8 16.18 -14.24 4.39
N ARG A 9 17.18 -15.11 4.19
CA ARG A 9 16.96 -16.53 3.92
C ARG A 9 16.26 -17.25 5.07
N LYS A 10 16.64 -16.96 6.32
CA LYS A 10 15.97 -17.51 7.52
C LYS A 10 14.51 -17.07 7.60
N VAL A 11 14.23 -15.78 7.33
CA VAL A 11 12.86 -15.26 7.32
C VAL A 11 12.02 -15.91 6.23
N LEU A 12 12.51 -15.97 4.98
CA LEU A 12 11.78 -16.62 3.89
C LEU A 12 11.56 -18.11 4.13
N LYS A 13 12.52 -18.80 4.77
CA LYS A 13 12.34 -20.18 5.21
C LYS A 13 11.21 -20.31 6.24
N ALA A 14 11.15 -19.42 7.22
CA ALA A 14 10.08 -19.41 8.21
C ALA A 14 8.71 -19.11 7.59
N ILE A 15 8.63 -18.14 6.67
CA ILE A 15 7.38 -17.83 5.94
C ILE A 15 6.86 -19.06 5.17
N ASN A 16 7.77 -19.84 4.59
CA ASN A 16 7.45 -21.05 3.83
C ASN A 16 7.33 -22.32 4.69
N ASP A 17 7.43 -22.20 6.02
CA ASP A 17 7.27 -23.34 6.91
C ASP A 17 5.81 -23.81 6.92
N TRP A 18 5.61 -25.11 7.05
CA TRP A 18 4.28 -25.73 7.03
C TRP A 18 3.38 -25.19 8.13
N ASP A 19 3.95 -24.90 9.30
CA ASP A 19 3.20 -24.36 10.45
C ASP A 19 2.62 -22.97 10.16
N ASN A 20 3.23 -22.21 9.25
CA ASN A 20 2.83 -20.84 8.90
C ASN A 20 2.01 -20.77 7.59
N ARG A 21 1.54 -21.91 7.06
CA ARG A 21 0.82 -21.97 5.77
C ARG A 21 -0.52 -21.23 5.75
N TYR A 22 -1.13 -21.02 6.93
CA TYR A 22 -2.38 -20.26 7.08
C TYR A 22 -2.15 -18.79 7.43
N ASP A 23 -0.93 -18.42 7.79
CA ASP A 23 -0.58 -17.03 8.08
C ASP A 23 -0.41 -16.23 6.79
N ARG A 24 -0.48 -14.91 6.90
CA ARG A 24 -0.20 -13.99 5.80
C ARG A 24 0.90 -13.02 6.20
N PHE A 25 1.97 -13.01 5.42
CA PHE A 25 3.13 -12.15 5.66
C PHE A 25 3.14 -10.97 4.70
N TYR A 26 3.27 -9.76 5.24
CA TYR A 26 3.38 -8.53 4.46
C TYR A 26 4.83 -8.06 4.51
N LEU A 27 5.55 -8.19 3.39
CA LEU A 27 6.88 -7.63 3.24
C LEU A 27 6.77 -6.23 2.66
N LEU A 28 7.52 -5.28 3.22
CA LEU A 28 7.53 -3.90 2.75
C LEU A 28 8.95 -3.36 2.73
N THR A 29 9.37 -2.75 1.62
CA THR A 29 10.72 -2.18 1.48
C THR A 29 10.72 -0.85 0.73
N LYS A 30 11.75 -0.03 0.99
CA LYS A 30 12.10 1.15 0.18
C LYS A 30 13.22 0.85 -0.83
N GLN A 31 13.75 -0.37 -0.82
CA GLN A 31 14.87 -0.82 -1.66
C GLN A 31 14.46 -2.01 -2.52
N PRO A 32 13.53 -1.82 -3.48
CA PRO A 32 12.97 -2.92 -4.25
C PRO A 32 13.98 -3.65 -5.14
N GLN A 33 15.10 -3.02 -5.49
CA GLN A 33 16.21 -3.64 -6.21
C GLN A 33 16.79 -4.88 -5.51
N ASN A 34 16.63 -4.98 -4.18
CA ASN A 34 17.12 -6.11 -3.41
C ASN A 34 16.17 -7.32 -3.42
N LEU A 35 14.96 -7.19 -3.98
CA LEU A 35 13.93 -8.23 -3.96
C LEU A 35 14.07 -9.26 -5.08
N ILE A 36 14.61 -8.89 -6.24
CA ILE A 36 14.65 -9.76 -7.44
C ILE A 36 15.27 -11.12 -7.15
N LYS A 37 16.39 -11.14 -6.41
CA LYS A 37 17.11 -12.38 -6.07
C LYS A 37 16.35 -13.34 -5.14
N TRP A 38 15.24 -12.89 -4.56
CA TRP A 38 14.38 -13.70 -3.69
C TRP A 38 13.11 -14.18 -4.39
N SER A 39 12.93 -13.83 -5.67
CA SER A 39 11.84 -14.32 -6.50
C SER A 39 12.07 -15.79 -6.90
N PRO A 40 11.04 -16.65 -6.95
CA PRO A 40 9.65 -16.39 -6.57
C PRO A 40 9.43 -16.40 -5.05
N PHE A 41 8.46 -15.59 -4.59
CA PHE A 41 8.05 -15.52 -3.19
C PHE A 41 6.98 -16.58 -2.86
N PRO A 42 6.93 -17.10 -1.61
CA PRO A 42 5.90 -18.04 -1.19
C PRO A 42 4.46 -17.50 -1.38
N PRO A 43 3.46 -18.36 -1.65
CA PRO A 43 2.08 -17.93 -1.93
C PRO A 43 1.41 -17.11 -0.81
N ASN A 44 1.81 -17.33 0.44
CA ASN A 44 1.34 -16.61 1.64
C ASN A 44 2.12 -15.31 1.92
N CYS A 45 3.03 -14.91 1.01
CA CYS A 45 3.90 -13.75 1.14
C CYS A 45 3.47 -12.64 0.17
N TRP A 46 2.97 -11.54 0.72
CA TRP A 46 2.58 -10.35 -0.02
C TRP A 46 3.74 -9.36 -0.05
N VAL A 47 4.12 -8.90 -1.24
CA VAL A 47 5.35 -8.11 -1.42
C VAL A 47 5.01 -6.68 -1.81
N GLY A 48 5.35 -5.75 -0.92
CA GLY A 48 5.08 -4.34 -1.06
C GLY A 48 6.33 -3.50 -1.23
N VAL A 49 6.16 -2.36 -1.89
CA VAL A 49 7.19 -1.31 -1.96
C VAL A 49 6.61 0.01 -1.47
N THR A 50 7.33 0.67 -0.58
CA THR A 50 7.02 2.05 -0.19
C THR A 50 7.63 3.01 -1.19
N ALA A 51 6.83 3.94 -1.71
CA ALA A 51 7.28 5.05 -2.53
C ALA A 51 6.81 6.38 -1.91
N THR A 52 7.74 7.30 -1.68
CA THR A 52 7.45 8.62 -1.09
C THR A 52 7.48 9.75 -2.10
N ASP A 53 8.06 9.49 -3.27
CA ASP A 53 8.26 10.42 -4.37
C ASP A 53 8.18 9.68 -5.72
N SER A 54 8.20 10.44 -6.81
CA SER A 54 8.10 9.98 -8.20
C SER A 54 9.26 9.09 -8.62
N TYR A 55 10.46 9.30 -8.10
CA TYR A 55 11.63 8.47 -8.38
C TYR A 55 11.51 7.10 -7.72
N MET A 56 11.14 7.07 -6.44
CA MET A 56 10.86 5.84 -5.70
C MET A 56 9.66 5.10 -6.30
N PHE A 57 8.64 5.82 -6.75
CA PHE A 57 7.49 5.24 -7.45
C PHE A 57 7.94 4.55 -8.74
N SER A 58 8.70 5.25 -9.59
CA SER A 58 9.22 4.70 -10.84
C SER A 58 10.09 3.46 -10.61
N ASN A 59 10.95 3.50 -9.58
CA ASN A 59 11.74 2.34 -9.16
C ASN A 59 10.87 1.19 -8.66
N ALA A 60 9.88 1.47 -7.80
CA ALA A 60 8.94 0.47 -7.30
C ALA A 60 8.27 -0.25 -8.47
N MET A 61 7.82 0.51 -9.47
CA MET A 61 7.20 -0.03 -10.67
C MET A 61 8.14 -0.93 -11.47
N PHE A 62 9.37 -0.48 -11.70
CA PHE A 62 10.36 -1.24 -12.47
C PHE A 62 10.69 -2.58 -11.81
N TYR A 63 10.90 -2.59 -10.50
CA TYR A 63 11.33 -3.77 -9.76
C TYR A 63 10.19 -4.73 -9.41
N LEU A 64 8.98 -4.23 -9.09
CA LEU A 64 7.84 -5.10 -8.80
C LEU A 64 7.38 -5.92 -10.02
N ARG A 65 7.61 -5.41 -11.24
CA ARG A 65 7.39 -6.17 -12.48
C ARG A 65 8.32 -7.36 -12.64
N GLN A 66 9.51 -7.31 -12.05
CA GLN A 66 10.55 -8.34 -12.19
C GLN A 66 10.47 -9.44 -11.12
N ILE A 67 9.67 -9.26 -10.08
CA ILE A 67 9.48 -10.28 -9.04
C ILE A 67 8.23 -11.12 -9.32
N GLU A 68 8.22 -12.35 -8.87
CA GLU A 68 7.05 -13.24 -8.85
C GLU A 68 6.56 -13.37 -7.41
N ALA A 69 5.31 -12.96 -7.16
CA ALA A 69 4.64 -13.05 -5.88
C ALA A 69 3.12 -13.10 -6.12
N SER A 70 2.39 -13.76 -5.22
CA SER A 70 0.92 -13.91 -5.33
C SER A 70 0.19 -12.56 -5.24
N VAL A 71 0.69 -11.65 -4.41
CA VAL A 71 0.18 -10.30 -4.24
C VAL A 71 1.34 -9.31 -4.18
N LYS A 72 1.28 -8.28 -5.02
CA LYS A 72 2.20 -7.15 -5.01
C LYS A 72 1.45 -5.85 -4.73
N TYR A 73 2.03 -4.97 -3.93
CA TYR A 73 1.35 -3.74 -3.53
C TYR A 73 2.27 -2.52 -3.44
N LEU A 74 1.67 -1.34 -3.55
CA LEU A 74 2.36 -0.07 -3.38
C LEU A 74 1.88 0.62 -2.12
N SER A 75 2.81 1.12 -1.31
CA SER A 75 2.51 2.00 -0.18
C SER A 75 3.05 3.40 -0.50
N LEU A 76 2.12 4.31 -0.79
CA LEU A 76 2.41 5.70 -1.14
C LEU A 76 2.40 6.53 0.14
N GLU A 77 3.47 6.39 0.93
CA GLU A 77 3.53 6.85 2.33
C GLU A 77 4.89 7.39 2.79
N PRO A 78 4.96 8.67 3.17
CA PRO A 78 3.97 9.71 2.89
C PRO A 78 3.94 10.11 1.41
N LEU A 79 2.78 10.57 0.95
CA LEU A 79 2.65 11.23 -0.35
C LEU A 79 3.26 12.64 -0.25
N MET A 80 4.58 12.76 -0.47
CA MET A 80 5.30 14.04 -0.30
C MET A 80 5.21 14.94 -1.53
N GLU A 81 4.93 14.37 -2.70
CA GLU A 81 4.78 15.08 -3.96
C GLU A 81 3.70 14.43 -4.84
N GLY A 82 3.25 15.17 -5.86
CA GLY A 82 2.32 14.66 -6.86
C GLY A 82 2.97 13.54 -7.66
N ILE A 83 2.47 12.31 -7.48
CA ILE A 83 2.87 11.18 -8.31
C ILE A 83 2.09 11.28 -9.61
N LEU A 84 2.78 11.40 -10.75
CA LEU A 84 2.14 11.45 -12.07
C LEU A 84 1.27 10.19 -12.28
N PRO A 85 -0.06 10.28 -12.18
CA PRO A 85 -0.95 9.11 -12.08
C PRO A 85 -1.06 8.34 -13.40
N ARG A 86 -0.55 8.92 -14.50
CA ARG A 86 -0.48 8.29 -15.82
C ARG A 86 0.17 6.90 -15.77
N TYR A 87 1.00 6.62 -14.77
CA TYR A 87 1.67 5.35 -14.59
C TYR A 87 0.85 4.29 -13.84
N ILE A 88 -0.22 4.66 -13.12
CA ILE A 88 -1.05 3.70 -12.37
C ILE A 88 -1.89 2.82 -13.33
N GLY A 89 -2.29 3.35 -14.48
CA GLY A 89 -3.04 2.61 -15.52
C GLY A 89 -2.21 1.70 -16.43
N GLY A 90 -0.88 1.65 -16.26
CA GLY A 90 0.03 0.84 -17.10
C GLY A 90 0.59 -0.39 -16.39
N ILE A 91 -0.02 -0.81 -15.29
CA ILE A 91 0.59 -1.70 -14.32
C ILE A 91 0.09 -3.13 -14.48
N GLU A 92 0.89 -3.98 -15.11
CA GLU A 92 0.76 -5.42 -14.95
C GLU A 92 1.34 -5.83 -13.60
N GLY A 93 0.55 -6.53 -12.79
CA GLY A 93 1.03 -7.26 -11.62
C GLY A 93 1.00 -6.53 -10.28
N ILE A 94 0.41 -5.33 -10.14
CA ILE A 94 0.08 -4.75 -8.83
C ILE A 94 -1.38 -5.04 -8.50
N ASN A 95 -1.61 -5.52 -7.28
CA ASN A 95 -2.92 -5.95 -6.83
C ASN A 95 -3.65 -4.89 -6.01
N TRP A 96 -2.93 -3.96 -5.36
CA TRP A 96 -3.54 -2.88 -4.59
C TRP A 96 -2.56 -1.76 -4.24
N VAL A 97 -3.11 -0.60 -3.90
CA VAL A 97 -2.38 0.60 -3.48
C VAL A 97 -2.81 1.01 -2.08
N ILE A 98 -1.88 1.48 -1.27
CA ILE A 98 -2.12 2.06 0.05
C ILE A 98 -1.70 3.53 -0.02
N ILE A 99 -2.55 4.44 0.46
CA ILE A 99 -2.24 5.88 0.56
C ILE A 99 -2.32 6.29 2.03
N GLY A 100 -1.33 7.06 2.49
CA GLY A 100 -1.33 7.58 3.86
C GLY A 100 -0.57 8.90 4.02
N ALA A 101 -0.86 9.58 5.12
CA ALA A 101 -0.18 10.82 5.52
C ALA A 101 1.12 10.54 6.30
N MET A 102 2.06 11.50 6.31
CA MET A 102 3.25 11.39 7.15
C MET A 102 2.84 11.56 8.61
N THR A 103 3.24 10.67 9.49
CA THR A 103 3.05 10.87 10.93
C THR A 103 4.33 11.46 11.51
N CYS A 104 4.21 12.62 12.16
CA CYS A 104 5.31 13.34 12.79
C CYS A 104 5.17 13.33 14.31
N SER A 105 6.30 13.23 15.02
CA SER A 105 6.35 13.59 16.44
C SER A 105 6.45 15.11 16.61
N GLY A 106 6.27 15.62 17.83
CA GLY A 106 6.33 17.07 18.11
C GLY A 106 7.65 17.73 17.70
N GLY A 107 8.76 17.00 17.74
CA GLY A 107 10.08 17.49 17.30
C GLY A 107 10.29 17.48 15.78
N ASP A 108 9.52 16.67 15.04
CA ASP A 108 9.66 16.52 13.59
C ASP A 108 8.96 17.64 12.81
N LEU A 109 7.92 18.24 13.41
CA LEU A 109 7.15 19.34 12.82
C LEU A 109 8.01 20.52 12.39
N ALA A 110 8.92 20.95 13.26
CA ALA A 110 9.80 22.10 13.01
C ALA A 110 10.79 21.87 11.85
N LYS A 111 11.14 20.61 11.56
CA LYS A 111 11.99 20.23 10.42
C LYS A 111 11.20 20.06 9.14
N SER A 112 9.97 19.55 9.25
CA SER A 112 9.11 19.29 8.08
C SER A 112 8.49 20.55 7.49
N SER A 113 8.17 21.56 8.31
CA SER A 113 7.56 22.82 7.83
C SER A 113 8.51 23.66 6.96
N SER A 114 9.83 23.54 7.15
CA SER A 114 10.83 24.24 6.34
C SER A 114 11.15 23.50 5.03
N GLN A 115 11.04 22.17 5.00
CA GLN A 115 11.37 21.35 3.84
C GLN A 115 10.17 21.08 2.92
N PHE A 116 8.96 21.08 3.47
CA PHE A 116 7.72 20.77 2.74
C PHE A 116 6.63 21.80 3.07
N SER A 117 6.80 23.03 2.59
CA SER A 117 5.85 24.13 2.80
C SER A 117 4.44 23.84 2.28
N GLU A 118 4.32 22.91 1.34
CA GLU A 118 3.04 22.48 0.75
C GLU A 118 2.24 21.51 1.64
N LEU A 119 2.89 20.88 2.62
CA LEU A 119 2.23 19.94 3.51
C LEU A 119 1.67 20.65 4.74
N THR A 120 0.40 20.42 5.04
CA THR A 120 -0.27 21.04 6.19
C THR A 120 -0.19 20.11 7.41
N PRO A 121 0.48 20.50 8.51
CA PRO A 121 0.43 19.75 9.76
C PRO A 121 -0.96 19.84 10.39
N LYS A 122 -1.53 18.70 10.81
CA LYS A 122 -2.77 18.63 11.60
C LYS A 122 -2.59 17.71 12.80
N PRO A 123 -3.23 18.00 13.94
CA PRO A 123 -3.25 17.08 15.08
C PRO A 123 -3.98 15.78 14.72
N PHE A 124 -3.45 14.64 15.18
CA PHE A 124 -4.05 13.31 15.02
C PHE A 124 -3.70 12.44 16.23
N GLY A 125 -4.64 12.33 17.19
CA GLY A 125 -4.37 11.73 18.49
C GLY A 125 -3.27 12.48 19.24
N ASN A 126 -2.28 11.75 19.76
CA ASN A 126 -1.12 12.32 20.46
C ASN A 126 0.04 12.70 19.53
N ARG A 127 -0.20 12.77 18.21
CA ARG A 127 0.79 13.04 17.17
C ARG A 127 0.29 14.09 16.20
N TYR A 128 1.14 14.46 15.26
CA TYR A 128 0.76 15.29 14.12
C TYR A 128 0.86 14.48 12.83
N VAL A 129 0.07 14.88 11.85
CA VAL A 129 0.13 14.34 10.49
C VAL A 129 0.41 15.45 9.50
N MET A 130 1.35 15.23 8.59
CA MET A 130 1.54 16.10 7.42
C MET A 130 0.64 15.58 6.32
N LEU A 131 -0.39 16.36 6.01
CA LEU A 131 -1.39 15.97 5.01
C LEU A 131 -0.87 16.27 3.61
N PRO A 132 -1.01 15.34 2.66
CA PRO A 132 -0.79 15.65 1.25
C PRO A 132 -1.88 16.58 0.71
N LYS A 133 -1.63 17.11 -0.50
CA LYS A 133 -2.67 17.77 -1.29
C LYS A 133 -3.79 16.77 -1.62
N ILE A 134 -5.04 17.21 -1.53
CA ILE A 134 -6.18 16.32 -1.77
C ILE A 134 -6.25 15.90 -3.23
N GLU A 135 -5.85 16.80 -4.13
CA GLU A 135 -5.78 16.61 -5.56
C GLU A 135 -4.88 15.41 -5.90
N TRP A 136 -3.76 15.24 -5.18
CA TRP A 136 -2.87 14.08 -5.38
C TRP A 136 -3.54 12.77 -4.99
N VAL A 137 -4.32 12.77 -3.90
CA VAL A 137 -5.08 11.58 -3.47
C VAL A 137 -6.16 11.24 -4.50
N GLU A 138 -6.93 12.22 -4.95
CA GLU A 138 -7.96 12.03 -5.99
C GLU A 138 -7.39 11.49 -7.29
N GLU A 139 -6.28 12.06 -7.71
CA GLU A 139 -5.57 11.69 -8.92
C GLU A 139 -5.14 10.21 -8.90
N ILE A 140 -4.59 9.75 -7.77
CA ILE A 140 -4.19 8.35 -7.58
C ILE A 140 -5.42 7.44 -7.55
N VAL A 141 -6.47 7.80 -6.80
CA VAL A 141 -7.67 6.96 -6.72
C VAL A 141 -8.37 6.86 -8.07
N ARG A 142 -8.50 7.97 -8.82
CA ARG A 142 -9.06 7.96 -10.18
C ARG A 142 -8.25 7.07 -11.12
N ALA A 143 -6.92 7.11 -11.03
CA ALA A 143 -6.07 6.30 -11.88
C ALA A 143 -6.13 4.81 -11.51
N ALA A 144 -6.23 4.49 -10.21
CA ALA A 144 -6.39 3.13 -9.73
C ALA A 144 -7.77 2.55 -10.09
N ASP A 145 -8.83 3.36 -9.97
CA ASP A 145 -10.18 3.00 -10.38
C ASP A 145 -10.26 2.68 -11.88
N LYS A 146 -9.67 3.53 -12.73
CA LYS A 146 -9.53 3.27 -14.17
C LYS A 146 -8.76 1.98 -14.47
N ALA A 147 -7.83 1.60 -13.60
CA ALA A 147 -7.03 0.38 -13.73
C ALA A 147 -7.70 -0.86 -13.10
N GLY A 148 -8.84 -0.71 -12.42
CA GLY A 148 -9.46 -1.78 -11.64
C GLY A 148 -8.62 -2.22 -10.43
N ILE A 149 -7.74 -1.35 -9.92
CA ILE A 149 -6.85 -1.62 -8.80
C ILE A 149 -7.47 -1.03 -7.51
N PRO A 150 -7.72 -1.84 -6.47
CA PRO A 150 -8.21 -1.33 -5.21
C PRO A 150 -7.16 -0.46 -4.48
N VAL A 151 -7.65 0.55 -3.77
CA VAL A 151 -6.90 1.51 -2.98
C VAL A 151 -7.40 1.49 -1.54
N PHE A 152 -6.48 1.36 -0.60
CA PHE A 152 -6.71 1.50 0.82
C PHE A 152 -6.26 2.89 1.30
N LEU A 153 -7.18 3.70 1.79
CA LEU A 153 -6.89 5.01 2.39
C LEU A 153 -6.68 4.86 3.89
N LYS A 154 -5.46 5.11 4.38
CA LYS A 154 -5.17 5.01 5.81
C LYS A 154 -5.96 6.01 6.64
N ASN A 155 -6.28 5.62 7.86
CA ASN A 155 -7.00 6.43 8.85
C ASN A 155 -6.35 7.79 9.15
N ASN A 156 -5.05 7.94 8.96
CA ASN A 156 -4.35 9.21 9.17
C ASN A 156 -4.63 10.26 8.05
N LEU A 157 -5.36 9.90 6.99
CA LEU A 157 -5.91 10.81 6.01
C LEU A 157 -7.28 11.39 6.41
N LYS A 158 -7.92 10.92 7.50
CA LYS A 158 -9.23 11.43 7.93
C LYS A 158 -9.29 12.97 8.02
N PRO A 159 -8.30 13.68 8.61
CA PRO A 159 -8.35 15.14 8.65
C PRO A 159 -8.34 15.78 7.25
N LEU A 160 -7.64 15.19 6.28
CA LEU A 160 -7.61 15.64 4.87
C LEU A 160 -8.95 15.44 4.17
N LEU A 161 -9.59 14.30 4.38
CA LEU A 161 -10.88 14.00 3.76
C LEU A 161 -12.01 14.86 4.35
N GLN A 162 -12.01 15.04 5.67
CA GLN A 162 -12.98 15.87 6.40
C GLN A 162 -12.86 17.35 6.01
N GLN A 163 -11.64 17.91 5.97
CA GLN A 163 -11.46 19.33 5.65
C GLN A 163 -11.88 19.67 4.22
N ASN A 164 -11.80 18.71 3.29
CA ASN A 164 -12.23 18.88 1.90
C ASN A 164 -13.65 18.33 1.63
N LYS A 165 -14.42 17.99 2.67
CA LYS A 165 -15.82 17.54 2.57
C LYS A 165 -16.02 16.32 1.66
N TYR A 166 -15.03 15.44 1.56
CA TYR A 166 -15.22 14.17 0.86
C TYR A 166 -16.22 13.32 1.63
N ASN A 167 -17.30 12.93 0.95
CA ASN A 167 -18.21 11.91 1.44
C ASN A 167 -17.62 10.52 1.12
N ILE A 168 -17.96 9.49 1.90
CA ILE A 168 -17.52 8.10 1.70
C ILE A 168 -17.86 7.58 0.28
N TYR A 169 -18.83 8.20 -0.39
CA TYR A 169 -19.27 7.91 -1.76
C TYR A 169 -18.46 8.64 -2.86
N SER A 170 -17.50 9.48 -2.48
CA SER A 170 -16.66 10.23 -3.44
C SER A 170 -15.52 9.37 -4.01
N PHE A 171 -15.35 8.17 -3.47
CA PHE A 171 -14.43 7.17 -3.93
C PHE A 171 -15.20 5.89 -4.24
N PRO A 172 -14.66 5.00 -5.09
CA PRO A 172 -15.27 3.69 -5.35
C PRO A 172 -15.61 2.97 -4.03
N GLU A 173 -16.68 2.18 -4.01
CA GLU A 173 -17.22 1.56 -2.78
C GLU A 173 -16.16 0.75 -1.99
N TRP A 174 -15.20 0.16 -2.71
CA TRP A 174 -14.06 -0.56 -2.14
C TRP A 174 -13.01 0.34 -1.46
N ALA A 175 -12.94 1.63 -1.80
CA ALA A 175 -11.95 2.57 -1.27
C ALA A 175 -12.43 3.27 0.01
N GLY A 176 -13.75 3.44 0.14
CA GLY A 176 -14.39 4.20 1.22
C GLY A 176 -14.86 3.36 2.42
N THR A 177 -14.95 2.04 2.31
CA THR A 177 -15.57 1.17 3.33
C THR A 177 -14.62 0.71 4.44
N GLN A 178 -13.31 1.00 4.36
CA GLN A 178 -12.36 0.66 5.43
C GLN A 178 -11.96 1.87 6.29
N PHE A 179 -12.93 2.70 6.70
CA PHE A 179 -12.80 3.44 7.95
C PHE A 179 -12.88 2.47 9.13
N ALA A 180 -11.96 1.51 9.17
CA ALA A 180 -11.86 0.54 10.24
C ALA A 180 -11.64 1.30 11.54
N SER A 181 -12.70 1.34 12.34
CA SER A 181 -12.58 1.35 13.79
C SER A 181 -11.49 0.34 14.17
N THR A 182 -10.58 0.79 15.03
CA THR A 182 -9.56 -0.02 15.71
C THR A 182 -8.47 -0.60 14.82
N GLY A 183 -7.33 0.11 14.73
CA GLY A 183 -5.97 -0.42 14.92
C GLY A 183 -5.44 -1.63 14.14
N ASP A 184 -6.22 -2.25 13.26
CA ASP A 184 -5.87 -3.54 12.68
C ASP A 184 -5.42 -3.37 11.21
N CYS A 185 -4.13 -3.61 10.98
CA CYS A 185 -3.54 -3.67 9.64
C CYS A 185 -3.90 -4.97 8.89
N SER A 186 -4.65 -5.90 9.50
CA SER A 186 -5.14 -7.13 8.86
C SER A 186 -6.21 -6.86 7.78
N LEU A 187 -6.81 -5.68 7.81
CA LEU A 187 -7.87 -5.24 6.90
C LEU A 187 -7.28 -4.68 5.60
N ALA A 188 -6.43 -5.44 4.90
CA ALA A 188 -6.31 -5.23 3.47
C ALA A 188 -7.73 -5.33 2.85
N PRO A 189 -8.06 -4.61 1.77
CA PRO A 189 -9.32 -4.80 1.07
C PRO A 189 -9.47 -6.30 0.80
N VAL A 190 -10.51 -6.89 1.39
CA VAL A 190 -10.96 -8.23 1.01
C VAL A 190 -11.31 -8.07 -0.46
N ASN A 191 -10.48 -8.66 -1.32
CA ASN A 191 -10.56 -8.59 -2.77
C ASN A 191 -12.03 -8.44 -3.21
N PRO A 192 -12.49 -7.28 -3.71
CA PRO A 192 -13.81 -7.23 -4.29
C PRO A 192 -13.72 -8.07 -5.56
N HIS A 193 -14.37 -9.23 -5.54
CA HIS A 193 -14.21 -10.40 -6.41
C HIS A 193 -13.24 -11.48 -5.90
N PRO A 194 -13.71 -12.36 -4.99
CA PRO A 194 -13.51 -13.78 -5.24
C PRO A 194 -14.18 -14.08 -6.59
N ASN A 195 -13.38 -14.09 -7.67
CA ASN A 195 -13.87 -14.43 -8.99
C ASN A 195 -14.72 -15.69 -8.88
N GLU A 196 -15.86 -15.65 -9.56
CA GLU A 196 -16.83 -16.71 -9.83
C GLU A 196 -16.18 -18.08 -10.15
N ALA A 197 -14.90 -18.06 -10.56
CA ALA A 197 -13.99 -19.20 -10.68
C ALA A 197 -13.81 -20.03 -9.38
N MET A 198 -13.74 -19.42 -8.19
CA MET A 198 -13.60 -20.16 -6.92
C MET A 198 -14.92 -20.82 -6.48
N ARG A 199 -16.08 -20.24 -6.81
CA ARG A 199 -17.39 -20.87 -6.54
C ARG A 199 -17.63 -22.11 -7.40
N LYS A 200 -17.13 -22.14 -8.64
CA LYS A 200 -17.19 -23.34 -9.49
C LYS A 200 -16.27 -24.47 -9.00
N LEU A 201 -15.09 -24.13 -8.47
CA LEU A 201 -14.14 -25.14 -7.97
C LEU A 201 -14.59 -25.82 -6.66
N THR A 202 -15.42 -25.17 -5.83
CA THR A 202 -15.95 -25.79 -4.60
C THR A 202 -17.20 -26.64 -4.85
N GLN A 203 -17.81 -26.57 -6.04
CA GLN A 203 -19.03 -27.32 -6.39
C GLN A 203 -18.76 -28.64 -7.13
N GLU A 204 -17.49 -28.97 -7.45
CA GLU A 204 -17.14 -30.16 -8.24
C GLU A 204 -16.21 -31.16 -7.53
N MET A 205 -16.06 -31.10 -6.20
CA MET A 205 -15.34 -32.14 -5.45
C MET A 205 -16.36 -33.01 -4.68
N PRO A 206 -16.52 -34.30 -5.05
CA PRO A 206 -17.31 -35.22 -4.24
C PRO A 206 -16.62 -35.47 -2.89
N GLU A 207 -17.46 -35.73 -1.87
CA GLU A 207 -17.09 -35.94 -0.45
C GLU A 207 -15.91 -36.89 -0.22
#